data_AF-A1ECA2-F1
#
_entry.id   AF-A1ECA2-F1
#
_cell.length_a   1.000
_cell.length_b   1.000
_cell.length_c   1.000
_cell.angle_alpha   90.00
_cell.angle_beta   90.00
_cell.angle_gamma   90.00
#
_symmetry.space_group_name_H-M   'P 1'
#
loop_
_entity.id
_entity.type
_entity.pdbx_description
1 polymer ?
#
loop_
_entity_poly.entity_id
_entity_poly.type
_entity_poly.pdbx_seq_one_letter_code
_entity_poly.pdbx_strand_id
1 'polypeptide(L)'
;GILSLVETVNRQPALKALFERHSAQELVTVLPTAPESRAFWQSDFSAFLFEFGARGRQEFELSLPRWNDDPSYLLQVMKMYLQHPVDLHTKLRETERLRHEDSATLLKAMPWFGRMKLKFITKLYGV
;
A
#
# COMPACT_ATOMS: atom_id res chain seq x y z
N GLY A 1 -7.24 2.43 4.14
CA GLY A 1 -6.06 1.97 3.35
C GLY A 1 -4.79 2.59 3.91
N ILE A 2 -3.58 2.17 3.52
CA ILE A 2 -2.35 2.63 4.19
C ILE A 2 -2.17 4.16 4.17
N LEU A 3 -2.63 4.83 3.11
CA LEU A 3 -2.51 6.29 2.99
C LEU A 3 -3.46 7.04 3.93
N SER A 4 -4.63 6.48 4.27
CA SER A 4 -5.50 7.09 5.27
C SER A 4 -4.88 7.06 6.66
N LEU A 5 -4.08 6.03 6.95
CA LEU A 5 -3.28 5.97 8.19
C LEU A 5 -2.20 7.06 8.18
N VAL A 6 -1.47 7.20 7.07
CA VAL A 6 -0.43 8.24 6.91
C VAL A 6 -1.02 9.64 7.06
N GLU A 7 -2.19 9.90 6.47
CA GLU A 7 -2.87 11.18 6.60
C GLU A 7 -3.33 11.45 8.04
N THR A 8 -3.85 10.43 8.73
CA THR A 8 -4.21 10.53 10.15
C THR A 8 -3.00 10.89 11.00
N VAL A 9 -1.85 10.25 10.77
CA VAL A 9 -0.59 10.59 11.44
C VAL A 9 -0.15 12.02 11.10
N ASN A 10 -0.23 12.45 9.85
CA ASN A 10 0.13 13.81 9.44
C ASN A 10 -0.73 14.91 10.09
N ARG A 11 -2.01 14.63 10.37
CA ARG A 11 -2.94 15.57 11.02
C ARG A 11 -2.73 15.69 12.53
N GLN A 12 -1.92 14.80 13.13
CA GLN A 12 -1.68 14.74 14.57
C GLN A 12 -0.19 14.95 14.87
N PRO A 13 0.26 16.18 15.18
CA PRO A 13 1.68 16.49 15.35
C PRO A 13 2.41 15.63 16.40
N ALA A 14 1.74 15.30 17.50
CA ALA A 14 2.32 14.47 18.56
C ALA A 14 2.55 13.02 18.10
N LEU A 15 1.58 12.44 17.39
CA LEU A 15 1.71 11.12 16.79
C LEU A 15 2.80 11.10 15.71
N LYS A 16 2.82 12.12 14.85
CA LYS A 16 3.86 12.28 13.83
C LYS A 16 5.26 12.35 14.45
N ALA A 17 5.43 13.06 15.55
CA ALA A 17 6.71 13.14 16.25
C ALA A 17 7.20 11.77 16.76
N LEU A 18 6.30 10.87 17.17
CA LEU A 18 6.67 9.49 17.50
C LEU A 18 7.21 8.76 16.27
N PHE A 19 6.52 8.87 15.13
CA PHE A 19 6.96 8.27 13.86
C PHE A 19 8.30 8.83 13.38
N GLU A 20 8.64 10.08 13.68
CA GLU A 20 9.93 10.68 13.30
C GLU A 20 11.08 10.23 14.21
N ARG A 21 10.84 10.09 15.52
CA ARG A 21 11.87 9.79 16.52
C ARG A 21 12.25 8.32 16.61
N HIS A 22 11.31 7.42 16.32
CA HIS A 22 11.50 5.98 16.51
C HIS A 22 11.66 5.24 15.18
N SER A 23 12.50 4.22 15.16
CA SER A 23 12.57 3.24 14.07
C SER A 23 11.27 2.44 13.96
N ALA A 24 11.04 1.80 12.81
CA ALA A 24 9.81 1.04 12.59
C ALA A 24 9.64 -0.12 13.59
N GLN A 25 10.73 -0.79 13.96
CA GLN A 25 10.74 -1.83 14.99
C GLN A 25 10.39 -1.27 16.37
N GLU A 26 10.95 -0.12 16.77
CA GLU A 26 10.61 0.51 18.05
C GLU A 26 9.15 0.96 18.10
N LEU A 27 8.58 1.40 16.98
CA LEU A 27 7.19 1.82 16.91
C LEU A 27 6.20 0.68 17.25
N VAL A 28 6.58 -0.58 17.02
CA VAL A 28 5.74 -1.74 17.40
C VAL A 28 5.47 -1.78 18.92
N THR A 29 6.41 -1.28 19.73
CA THR A 29 6.28 -1.25 21.20
C THR A 29 5.83 0.11 21.73
N VAL A 30 6.25 1.20 21.08
CA VAL A 30 5.90 2.57 21.48
C VAL A 30 4.44 2.89 21.18
N LEU A 31 3.95 2.57 19.98
CA LEU A 31 2.60 2.99 19.56
C LEU A 31 1.45 2.44 20.42
N PRO A 32 1.46 1.16 20.87
CA PRO A 32 0.44 0.65 21.79
C PRO A 32 0.42 1.33 23.17
N THR A 33 1.58 1.83 23.62
CA THR A 33 1.78 2.23 25.02
C THR A 33 1.73 3.75 25.22
N ALA A 34 2.25 4.53 24.28
CA ALA A 34 2.30 5.99 24.37
C ALA A 34 0.88 6.61 24.32
N PRO A 35 0.53 7.55 25.22
CA PRO A 35 -0.79 8.19 25.26
C PRO A 35 -1.19 8.83 23.94
N GLU A 36 -0.24 9.43 23.24
CA GLU A 36 -0.44 10.18 21.99
C GLU A 36 -0.79 9.29 20.79
N SER A 37 -0.46 8.00 20.86
CA SER A 37 -0.68 7.03 19.78
C SER A 37 -1.69 5.93 20.10
N ARG A 38 -2.04 5.75 21.38
CA ARG A 38 -2.88 4.63 21.83
C ARG A 38 -4.22 4.57 21.09
N ALA A 39 -4.87 5.72 20.92
CA ALA A 39 -6.15 5.80 20.21
C ALA A 39 -6.01 5.35 18.74
N PHE A 40 -5.01 5.88 18.02
CA PHE A 40 -4.70 5.48 16.64
C PHE A 40 -4.39 3.98 16.54
N TRP A 41 -3.58 3.45 17.46
CA TRP A 41 -3.20 2.03 17.47
C TRP A 41 -4.41 1.10 17.65
N GLN A 42 -5.29 1.43 18.59
CA GLN A 42 -6.45 0.61 18.94
C GLN A 42 -7.63 0.77 17.96
N SER A 43 -7.66 1.83 17.15
CA SER A 43 -8.72 2.09 16.18
C SER A 43 -8.20 1.93 14.76
N ASP A 44 -7.74 3.01 14.12
CA ASP A 44 -7.40 3.06 12.70
C ASP A 44 -6.40 1.97 12.28
N PHE A 45 -5.33 1.80 13.07
CA PHE A 45 -4.30 0.81 12.76
C PHE A 45 -4.80 -0.63 12.96
N SER A 46 -5.51 -0.89 14.07
CA SER A 46 -6.11 -2.21 14.33
C SER A 46 -7.17 -2.58 13.29
N ALA A 47 -8.00 -1.63 12.85
CA ALA A 47 -8.99 -1.84 11.79
C ALA A 47 -8.31 -2.15 10.45
N PHE A 48 -7.22 -1.45 10.11
CA PHE A 48 -6.43 -1.76 8.92
C PHE A 48 -5.83 -3.16 8.97
N LEU A 49 -5.27 -3.54 10.12
CA LEU A 49 -4.72 -4.88 10.33
C LEU A 49 -5.80 -5.98 10.31
N PHE A 50 -7.01 -5.69 10.79
CA PHE A 50 -8.13 -6.61 10.68
C PHE A 50 -8.49 -6.90 9.20
N GLU A 51 -8.52 -5.87 8.36
CA GLU A 51 -8.89 -6.01 6.94
C GLU A 51 -7.75 -6.54 6.06
N PHE A 52 -6.51 -6.12 6.33
CA PHE A 52 -5.37 -6.37 5.44
C PHE A 52 -4.22 -7.16 6.08
N GLY A 53 -4.29 -7.49 7.37
CA GLY A 53 -3.18 -8.05 8.14
C GLY A 53 -2.73 -9.45 7.72
N ALA A 54 -3.56 -10.20 7.00
CA ALA A 54 -3.21 -11.50 6.40
C ALA A 54 -2.24 -11.37 5.20
N ARG A 55 -2.07 -10.17 4.66
CA ARG A 55 -1.10 -9.89 3.60
C ARG A 55 0.32 -9.86 4.19
N GLY A 56 1.29 -10.01 3.31
CA GLY A 56 2.71 -9.96 3.67
C GLY A 56 3.50 -9.33 2.53
N ARG A 57 4.79 -9.08 2.77
CA ARG A 57 5.69 -8.53 1.74
C ARG A 57 5.76 -9.42 0.49
N GLN A 58 5.74 -10.73 0.70
CA GLN A 58 5.76 -11.75 -0.35
C GLN A 58 4.65 -12.76 -0.02
N GLU A 59 3.48 -12.61 -0.64
CA GLU A 59 2.28 -13.34 -0.23
C GLU A 59 2.37 -14.87 -0.40
N PHE A 60 3.25 -15.32 -1.30
CA PHE A 60 3.53 -16.74 -1.58
C PHE A 60 4.64 -17.34 -0.71
N GLU A 61 5.39 -16.53 0.04
CA GLU A 61 6.43 -17.01 0.97
C GLU A 61 5.82 -17.22 2.36
N LEU A 62 5.69 -18.47 2.79
CA LEU A 62 5.10 -18.81 4.11
C LEU A 62 6.08 -18.61 5.27
N SER A 63 7.38 -18.47 4.98
CA SER A 63 8.44 -18.29 5.97
C SER A 63 8.55 -16.86 6.51
N LEU A 64 7.90 -15.90 5.85
CA LEU A 64 7.91 -14.49 6.25
C LEU A 64 6.65 -14.14 7.05
N PRO A 65 6.79 -13.30 8.09
CA PRO A 65 5.65 -12.88 8.90
C PRO A 65 4.63 -12.12 8.05
N ARG A 66 3.36 -12.36 8.35
CA ARG A 66 2.27 -11.52 7.84
C ARG A 66 2.26 -10.20 8.60
N TRP A 67 1.53 -9.21 8.09
CA TRP A 67 1.45 -7.89 8.72
C TRP A 67 0.86 -7.92 10.12
N ASN A 68 -0.02 -8.89 10.42
CA ASN A 68 -0.51 -9.12 11.78
C ASN A 68 0.55 -9.71 12.72
N ASP A 69 1.48 -10.52 12.19
CA ASP A 69 2.52 -11.15 13.00
C ASP A 69 3.64 -10.16 13.32
N ASP A 70 4.04 -9.35 12.33
CA ASP A 70 5.00 -8.26 12.48
C ASP A 70 4.56 -7.02 11.67
N PRO A 71 4.02 -5.98 12.32
CA PRO A 71 3.59 -4.76 11.65
C PRO A 71 4.74 -3.80 11.33
N SER A 72 5.99 -4.10 11.74
CA SER A 72 7.14 -3.20 11.56
C SER A 72 7.37 -2.81 10.10
N TYR A 73 7.11 -3.72 9.15
CA TYR A 73 7.21 -3.41 7.73
C TYR A 73 6.18 -2.36 7.29
N LEU A 74 4.93 -2.45 7.73
CA LEU A 74 3.91 -1.44 7.45
C LEU A 74 4.28 -0.09 8.05
N LEU A 75 4.78 -0.08 9.29
CA LEU A 75 5.23 1.13 9.96
C LEU A 75 6.40 1.78 9.21
N GLN A 76 7.32 0.98 8.65
CA GLN A 76 8.40 1.47 7.79
C GLN A 76 7.86 2.09 6.49
N VAL A 77 6.87 1.47 5.85
CA VAL A 77 6.22 2.03 4.64
C VAL A 77 5.51 3.34 4.97
N MET A 78 4.80 3.41 6.10
CA MET A 78 4.17 4.66 6.55
C MET A 78 5.20 5.76 6.78
N LYS A 79 6.33 5.46 7.46
CA LYS A 79 7.44 6.42 7.63
C LYS A 79 7.96 6.94 6.28
N MET A 80 8.17 6.05 5.32
CA MET A 80 8.59 6.44 3.97
C MET A 80 7.61 7.42 3.33
N TYR A 81 6.29 7.18 3.45
CA TYR A 81 5.28 8.09 2.93
C TYR A 81 5.15 9.42 3.70
N LEU A 82 5.46 9.42 5.00
CA LEU A 82 5.53 10.65 5.80
C LEU A 82 6.72 11.53 5.41
N GLN A 83 7.86 10.91 5.06
CA GLN A 83 9.09 11.60 4.64
C GLN A 83 9.03 12.05 3.17
N HIS A 84 8.43 11.23 2.32
CA HIS A 84 8.27 11.48 0.90
C HIS A 84 6.78 11.47 0.58
N PRO A 85 6.06 12.59 0.77
CA PRO A 85 4.65 12.67 0.49
C PRO A 85 4.41 12.28 -0.97
N VAL A 86 3.83 11.11 -1.16
CA VAL A 86 3.47 10.60 -2.47
C VAL A 86 2.20 11.32 -2.88
N ASP A 87 2.25 12.12 -3.94
CA ASP A 87 1.05 12.54 -4.63
C ASP A 87 0.47 11.31 -5.33
N LEU A 88 -0.41 10.61 -4.61
CA LEU A 88 -1.02 9.38 -5.07
C LEU A 88 -1.82 9.60 -6.36
N HIS A 89 -2.50 10.74 -6.48
CA HIS A 89 -3.26 11.05 -7.68
C HIS A 89 -2.33 11.19 -8.88
N THR A 90 -1.19 11.84 -8.71
CA THR A 90 -0.19 11.95 -9.77
C THR A 90 0.45 10.61 -10.08
N LYS A 91 0.80 9.79 -9.08
CA LYS A 91 1.37 8.46 -9.32
C LYS A 91 0.40 7.47 -9.95
N LEU A 92 -0.87 7.48 -9.56
CA LEU A 92 -1.90 6.67 -10.19
C LEU A 92 -2.09 7.08 -11.65
N ARG A 93 -2.23 8.39 -11.92
CA ARG A 93 -2.33 8.90 -13.30
C ARG A 93 -1.10 8.54 -14.14
N GLU A 94 0.11 8.68 -13.60
CA GLU A 94 1.34 8.26 -14.28
C GLU A 94 1.32 6.76 -14.57
N THR A 95 0.95 5.93 -13.60
CA THR A 95 0.96 4.46 -13.76
C THR A 95 -0.12 3.99 -14.74
N GLU A 96 -1.31 4.58 -14.70
CA GLU A 96 -2.38 4.33 -15.67
C GLU A 96 -1.94 4.76 -17.07
N ARG A 97 -1.34 5.96 -17.21
CA ARG A 97 -0.83 6.45 -18.49
C ARG A 97 0.23 5.51 -19.06
N LEU A 98 1.22 5.11 -18.25
CA LEU A 98 2.26 4.17 -18.65
C LEU A 98 1.67 2.81 -19.06
N ARG A 99 0.73 2.27 -18.28
CA ARG A 99 0.02 1.02 -18.64
C ARG A 99 -0.73 1.14 -19.96
N HIS A 100 -1.41 2.27 -20.19
CA HIS A 100 -2.12 2.52 -21.44
C HIS A 100 -1.15 2.61 -22.63
N GLU A 101 -0.03 3.31 -22.46
CA GLU A 101 1.02 3.46 -23.47
C GLU A 101 1.67 2.10 -23.81
N ASP A 102 2.01 1.30 -22.80
CA ASP A 102 2.56 -0.06 -22.97
C ASP A 102 1.56 -0.97 -23.68
N SER A 103 0.30 -0.97 -23.22
CA SER A 103 -0.76 -1.76 -23.84
C SER A 103 -0.98 -1.36 -25.29
N ALA A 104 -1.00 -0.06 -25.58
CA ALA A 104 -1.15 0.46 -26.95
C ALA A 104 0.03 0.04 -27.84
N THR A 105 1.25 0.05 -27.31
CA THR A 105 2.46 -0.36 -28.03
C THR A 105 2.43 -1.86 -28.34
N LEU A 106 2.12 -2.69 -27.35
CA LEU A 106 1.97 -4.13 -27.53
C LEU A 106 0.85 -4.47 -28.54
N LEU A 107 -0.29 -3.77 -28.44
CA LEU A 107 -1.39 -3.93 -29.39
C LEU A 107 -0.98 -3.51 -30.80
N LYS A 108 -0.20 -2.43 -30.98
CA LYS A 108 0.31 -1.96 -32.28
C LYS A 108 1.30 -2.95 -32.90
N ALA A 109 2.17 -3.56 -32.10
CA ALA A 109 3.13 -4.57 -32.55
C ALA A 109 2.48 -5.93 -32.87
N MET A 110 1.24 -6.16 -32.43
CA MET A 110 0.57 -7.44 -32.59
C MET A 110 0.14 -7.73 -34.04
N PRO A 111 0.44 -8.93 -34.57
CA PRO A 111 -0.08 -9.40 -35.86
C PRO A 111 -1.61 -9.44 -35.86
N TRP A 112 -2.22 -9.28 -37.03
CA TRP A 112 -3.69 -9.17 -37.15
C TRP A 112 -4.43 -10.38 -36.54
N PHE A 113 -3.91 -11.60 -36.69
CA PHE A 113 -4.48 -12.81 -36.12
C PHE A 113 -4.46 -12.81 -34.57
N GLY A 114 -3.43 -12.20 -33.97
CA GLY A 114 -3.35 -12.02 -32.52
C GLY A 114 -4.43 -11.07 -32.01
N ARG A 115 -4.65 -9.95 -32.72
CA ARG A 115 -5.70 -8.98 -32.37
C ARG A 115 -7.10 -9.59 -32.45
N MET A 116 -7.36 -10.43 -33.47
CA MET A 116 -8.65 -11.11 -33.64
C MET A 116 -8.91 -12.10 -32.51
N LYS A 117 -7.91 -12.90 -32.11
CA LYS A 117 -8.02 -13.80 -30.95
C LYS A 117 -8.25 -13.05 -29.65
N LEU A 118 -7.51 -11.95 -29.43
CA LEU A 118 -7.68 -11.13 -28.22
C LEU A 118 -9.10 -10.58 -28.12
N LYS A 119 -9.62 -9.95 -29.19
CA LYS A 119 -11.01 -9.46 -29.23
C LYS A 119 -12.04 -10.55 -28.95
N PHE A 120 -11.81 -11.76 -29.46
CA PHE A 120 -12.71 -12.90 -29.23
C PHE A 120 -12.70 -13.33 -27.75
N ILE A 121 -11.52 -13.45 -27.13
CA ILE A 121 -11.39 -13.79 -25.71
C ILE A 121 -11.99 -12.69 -24.83
N THR A 122 -11.73 -11.41 -25.11
CA THR A 122 -12.32 -10.29 -24.35
C THR A 122 -13.84 -10.25 -24.49
N LYS A 123 -14.41 -10.65 -25.64
CA LYS A 123 -15.87 -10.76 -25.80
C LYS A 123 -16.48 -11.95 -25.06
N LEU A 124 -15.74 -13.05 -24.93
CA LEU A 124 -16.19 -14.26 -24.23
C LEU A 124 -16.10 -14.17 -22.71
N TYR A 125 -15.08 -13.46 -22.20
CA TYR A 125 -14.76 -13.39 -20.77
C TYR A 125 -14.79 -11.98 -20.19
N GLY A 126 -15.10 -10.96 -20.99
CA GLY A 126 -15.36 -9.61 -20.51
C GLY A 126 -16.72 -9.56 -19.83
N VAL A 127 -16.71 -9.38 -18.52
CA VAL A 127 -17.87 -8.96 -17.71
C VAL A 127 -18.13 -7.48 -17.95
#